data_AF-A0A7X9EWV8-F1
#
_entry.id   AF-A0A7X9EWV8-F1
#
_cell.length_a   1.000
_cell.length_b   1.000
_cell.length_c   1.000
_cell.angle_alpha   90.00
_cell.angle_beta   90.00
_cell.angle_gamma   90.00
#
_symmetry.space_group_name_H-M   'P 1'
#
loop_
_entity.id
_entity.type
_entity.pdbx_description
1 polymer ?
#
loop_
_entity_poly.entity_id
_entity_poly.type
_entity_poly.pdbx_seq_one_letter_code
_entity_poly.pdbx_strand_id
1 'polypeptide(L)' 'LVDASEEEFEILCPAPCPIQKIRNRFRYQLLIKCRSKELLQSIAVHILSQALPKHVKMDLDLNPITTI' A
#
# COMPACT_ATOMS: atom_id res chain seq x y z
N LEU A 1 18.81 4.14 -14.43
CA LEU A 1 19.36 4.83 -13.24
C LEU A 1 18.21 4.89 -12.25
N VAL A 2 18.28 4.08 -11.20
CA VAL A 2 17.23 3.99 -10.17
C VAL A 2 17.85 4.56 -8.92
N ASP A 3 17.78 5.88 -8.79
CA ASP A 3 18.31 6.60 -7.63
C ASP A 3 17.17 6.77 -6.61
N ALA A 4 16.63 5.66 -6.12
CA ALA A 4 15.74 5.70 -4.95
C ALA A 4 16.62 5.72 -3.70
N SER A 5 16.87 6.92 -3.16
CA SER A 5 17.44 7.04 -1.81
C SER A 5 16.37 6.68 -0.76
N GLU A 6 16.75 6.06 0.36
CA GLU A 6 15.82 5.75 1.47
C GLU A 6 15.13 7.00 2.05
N GLU A 7 15.57 8.21 1.69
CA GLU A 7 14.93 9.48 2.05
C GLU A 7 13.71 9.86 1.18
N GLU A 8 13.44 9.13 0.09
CA GLU A 8 12.37 9.50 -0.85
C GLU A 8 10.99 9.01 -0.45
N PHE A 9 10.88 7.85 0.19
CA PHE A 9 9.59 7.29 0.63
C PHE A 9 9.75 6.37 1.85
N GLU A 10 8.73 6.38 2.71
CA GLU A 10 8.63 5.52 3.88
C GLU A 10 7.55 4.47 3.66
N ILE A 11 7.83 3.21 4.01
CA ILE A 11 6.84 2.15 4.10
C ILE A 11 6.59 1.85 5.57
N LEU A 12 5.38 2.12 6.03
CA LEU A 12 4.94 1.75 7.36
C LEU A 12 4.37 0.33 7.31
N CYS A 13 4.97 -0.51 8.15
CA CYS A 13 4.82 -1.96 8.16
C CYS A 13 3.36 -2.42 8.14
N PRO A 14 3.11 -3.64 7.63
CA PRO A 14 1.77 -4.18 7.57
C PRO A 14 1.16 -4.17 8.98
N ALA A 15 0.18 -3.29 9.18
CA ALA A 15 -0.56 -3.17 10.41
C ALA A 15 -1.87 -3.94 10.27
N PRO A 16 -2.37 -4.58 11.34
CA PRO A 16 -3.74 -5.05 11.34
C PRO A 16 -4.67 -3.85 11.15
N CYS A 17 -5.69 -4.04 10.31
CA CYS A 17 -6.80 -3.08 10.22
C CYS A 17 -7.55 -3.02 11.56
N PRO A 18 -8.19 -1.89 11.92
CA PRO A 18 -9.08 -1.77 13.08
C PRO A 18 -10.03 -2.95 13.27
N ILE A 19 -10.58 -3.47 12.17
CA ILE A 19 -11.28 -4.74 12.13
C ILE A 19 -10.37 -5.79 11.48
N GLN A 20 -9.74 -6.62 12.32
CA GLN A 20 -8.75 -7.61 11.87
C GLN A 20 -9.33 -8.64 10.88
N LYS A 21 -10.63 -8.94 10.94
CA LYS A 21 -11.25 -10.00 10.12
C LYS A 21 -12.70 -9.68 9.75
N ILE A 22 -13.05 -9.81 8.46
CA ILE A 22 -14.42 -9.64 7.95
C ILE A 22 -14.75 -10.81 7.02
N ARG A 23 -15.90 -11.46 7.23
CA ARG A 23 -16.38 -12.61 6.42
C ARG A 23 -15.28 -13.67 6.21
N ASN A 24 -14.64 -14.06 7.32
CA ASN A 24 -13.54 -15.01 7.36
C ASN A 24 -12.25 -14.62 6.59
N ARG A 25 -12.08 -13.34 6.22
CA ARG A 25 -10.86 -12.82 5.57
C ARG A 25 -10.12 -11.86 6.48
N PHE A 26 -8.82 -12.12 6.69
CA PHE A 26 -7.94 -11.22 7.44
C PHE A 26 -7.67 -9.95 6.64
N ARG A 27 -7.53 -8.83 7.35
CA ARG A 27 -7.29 -7.52 6.77
C ARG A 27 -5.99 -6.94 7.32
N TYR A 28 -5.13 -6.54 6.41
CA TYR A 28 -3.87 -5.87 6.68
C TYR A 28 -3.78 -4.64 5.81
N GLN A 29 -3.10 -3.61 6.30
CA GLN A 29 -2.86 -2.38 5.58
C GLN A 29 -1.38 -2.02 5.61
N LEU A 30 -0.90 -1.48 4.50
CA LEU A 30 0.42 -0.90 4.34
C LEU A 30 0.22 0.58 4.05
N LEU A 31 0.99 1.46 4.68
CA LEU A 31 0.96 2.88 4.38
C LEU A 31 2.29 3.29 3.76
N ILE A 32 2.23 3.79 2.53
CA ILE A 32 3.38 4.35 1.83
C ILE A 32 3.29 5.86 1.89
N LYS A 33 4.33 6.51 2.41
CA LYS A 33 4.45 7.97 2.44
C LYS A 33 5.60 8.39 1.55
N CYS A 34 5.42 9.48 0.82
CA CYS A 34 6.46 10.05 -0.03
C CYS A 34 6.20 11.55 -0.14
N ARG A 35 7.27 12.33 -0.35
CA ARG A 35 7.13 13.76 -0.66
C ARG A 35 6.76 14.01 -2.12
N SER A 36 7.21 13.16 -3.04
CA SER A 36 6.89 13.25 -4.47
C SER A 36 5.58 12.52 -4.78
N LYS A 37 4.66 13.25 -5.41
CA LYS A 37 3.40 12.68 -5.91
C LYS A 37 3.66 11.76 -7.11
N GLU A 38 4.61 12.13 -7.95
CA GLU A 38 5.00 11.39 -9.16
C GLU A 38 5.57 10.02 -8.78
N LEU A 39 6.40 9.97 -7.73
CA LEU A 39 6.93 8.72 -7.21
C LEU A 39 5.82 7.83 -6.63
N LEU A 40 4.89 8.39 -5.83
CA LEU A 40 3.72 7.64 -5.34
C LEU A 40 2.86 7.08 -6.46
N GLN A 41 2.66 7.83 -7.53
CA GLN A 41 1.93 7.37 -8.72
C GLN A 41 2.68 6.22 -9.41
N SER A 42 3.99 6.34 -9.58
CA SER A 42 4.82 5.28 -10.18
C SER A 42 4.77 3.99 -9.35
N ILE A 43 4.87 4.11 -8.03
CA ILE A 43 4.74 2.99 -7.09
C ILE A 43 3.34 2.36 -7.19
N ALA A 44 2.28 3.16 -7.20
CA ALA A 44 0.91 2.68 -7.34
C ALA A 44 0.71 1.87 -8.63
N VAL A 45 1.18 2.39 -9.77
CA VAL A 45 1.12 1.70 -11.07
C VAL A 45 1.91 0.39 -11.02
N HIS A 46 3.11 0.41 -10.46
CA HIS A 46 3.93 -0.79 -10.30
C HIS A 46 3.21 -1.86 -9.49
N ILE A 47 2.63 -1.50 -8.33
CA ILE A 47 1.89 -2.42 -7.46
C ILE A 47 0.66 -2.99 -8.18
N LEU A 48 -0.11 -2.16 -8.88
CA LEU A 48 -1.31 -2.60 -9.60
C LEU A 48 -0.99 -3.51 -10.80
N SER A 49 0.24 -3.44 -11.34
CA SER A 49 0.69 -4.32 -12.42
C SER A 49 1.04 -5.74 -11.96
N GLN A 50 1.21 -5.95 -10.65
CA GLN A 50 1.57 -7.26 -10.11
C GLN A 50 0.37 -8.19 -10.04
N ALA A 51 0.58 -9.46 -10.39
CA ALA A 51 -0.43 -10.49 -10.19
C ALA A 51 -0.59 -10.80 -8.69
N LEU A 52 -1.83 -10.81 -8.21
CA LEU A 52 -2.14 -11.22 -6.84
C LEU A 52 -2.45 -12.72 -6.77
N PRO A 53 -2.09 -13.39 -5.66
CA PRO A 53 -2.58 -14.73 -5.38
C PRO A 53 -4.11 -14.79 -5.42
N LYS A 54 -4.70 -15.87 -5.93
CA LYS A 54 -6.15 -16.00 -6.17
C LYS A 54 -7.06 -15.70 -4.98
N HIS A 55 -6.56 -15.87 -3.75
CA HIS A 55 -7.32 -15.69 -2.51
C HIS A 55 -7.01 -14.38 -1.79
N VAL A 56 -6.18 -13.52 -2.38
CA VAL A 56 -5.82 -12.21 -1.85
C VAL A 56 -6.53 -11.14 -2.67
N LYS A 57 -7.17 -10.21 -1.98
CA LYS A 57 -7.71 -9.00 -2.57
C LYS A 57 -6.87 -7.82 -2.07
N MET A 58 -6.48 -6.95 -2.99
CA MET A 58 -5.80 -5.70 -2.69
C MET A 58 -6.71 -4.56 -3.11
N ASP A 59 -6.84 -3.57 -2.24
CA ASP A 59 -7.46 -2.28 -2.53
C ASP A 59 -6.39 -1.21 -2.29
N LEU A 60 -6.33 -0.19 -3.14
CA LEU A 60 -5.38 0.92 -3.03
C LEU A 60 -6.17 2.21 -2.84
N ASP A 61 -5.86 2.94 -1.77
CA ASP A 61 -6.45 4.24 -1.46
C ASP A 61 -5.37 5.33 -1.48
N LEU A 62 -5.64 6.44 -2.19
CA LEU A 62 -4.73 7.57 -2.31
C LEU A 62 -5.20 8.69 -1.39
N ASN A 63 -4.35 9.09 -0.45
CA ASN A 63 -4.68 10.05 0.62
C ASN A 63 -5.89 9.59 1.46
N PRO A 64 -5.81 8.40 2.10
CA PRO A 64 -6.90 7.88 2.91
C PRO A 64 -7.21 8.84 4.06
N ILE A 65 -8.50 9.14 4.27
CA ILE A 65 -8.97 9.94 5.42
C ILE A 65 -8.84 9.12 6.72
N THR A 66 -8.96 7.80 6.62
CA THR A 66 -8.80 6.86 7.73
C THR A 66 -8.29 5.53 7.19
N THR A 67 -7.43 4.86 7.94
CA THR A 67 -6.95 3.50 7.65
C THR A 67 -7.97 2.50 8.25
N ILE A 68 -8.74 1.78 7.41
CA ILE A 68 -9.91 0.95 7.80
C ILE A 68 -9.62 -0.54 7.87
#